data_AF-A0A7W1U523-F1
#
_entry.id   AF-A0A7W1U523-F1
#
_cell.length_a   1.000
_cell.length_b   1.000
_cell.length_c   1.000
_cell.angle_alpha   90.00
_cell.angle_beta   90.00
_cell.angle_gamma   90.00
#
_symmetry.space_group_name_H-M   'P 1'
#
loop_
_entity.id
_entity.type
_entity.pdbx_description
1 polymer ?
#
loop_
_entity_poly.entity_id
_entity_poly.type
_entity_poly.pdbx_seq_one_letter_code
_entity_poly.pdbx_strand_id
1 'polypeptide(L)'
;MSATIDPDNAHSVLVTVDASDCDQETILVYVSGLQDDQGNSLDLASVRYGKLIADVNADGVVNFADVGAVRADRTQATNQNNFRLDVNADGGVNTPDLAIVRQNRRHTLP
;
A
#
# COMPACT_ATOMS: atom_id res chain seq x y z
N MET A 1 -12.54 3.08 -8.32
CA MET A 1 -12.34 1.71 -7.84
C MET A 1 -12.83 0.73 -8.89
N SER A 2 -12.00 -0.23 -9.29
CA SER A 2 -12.35 -1.31 -10.21
C SER A 2 -11.73 -2.62 -9.73
N ALA A 3 -12.22 -3.75 -10.25
CA ALA A 3 -11.63 -5.07 -10.01
C ALA A 3 -11.57 -5.87 -11.31
N THR A 4 -10.51 -6.66 -11.48
CA THR A 4 -10.34 -7.59 -12.61
C THR A 4 -9.68 -8.88 -12.13
N ILE A 5 -9.89 -9.99 -12.84
CA ILE A 5 -9.06 -11.17 -12.66
C ILE A 5 -7.64 -10.82 -13.13
N ASP A 6 -6.65 -11.26 -12.36
CA ASP A 6 -5.23 -11.09 -12.67
C ASP A 6 -4.89 -11.90 -13.94
N PRO A 7 -4.35 -11.26 -14.99
CA PRO A 7 -4.01 -11.94 -16.24
C PRO A 7 -2.90 -13.01 -16.08
N ASP A 8 -2.05 -12.89 -15.04
CA ASP A 8 -0.95 -13.82 -14.79
C ASP A 8 -1.38 -15.00 -13.89
N ASN A 9 -2.49 -14.84 -13.16
CA ASN A 9 -3.02 -15.88 -12.27
C ASN A 9 -4.55 -15.77 -12.11
N ALA A 10 -5.31 -16.69 -12.72
CA ALA A 10 -6.77 -16.69 -12.65
C ALA A 10 -7.36 -16.86 -11.23
N HIS A 11 -6.55 -17.24 -10.24
CA HIS A 11 -6.95 -17.33 -8.82
C HIS A 11 -6.65 -16.04 -8.03
N SER A 12 -6.25 -14.97 -8.71
CA SER A 12 -5.95 -13.66 -8.13
C SER A 12 -6.92 -12.61 -8.70
N VAL A 13 -7.35 -11.68 -7.85
CA VAL A 13 -8.21 -10.54 -8.22
C VAL A 13 -7.41 -9.27 -7.96
N LEU A 14 -7.18 -8.48 -9.02
CA LEU A 14 -6.59 -7.16 -8.93
C LEU A 14 -7.68 -6.15 -8.63
N VAL A 15 -7.53 -5.43 -7.53
CA VAL A 15 -8.44 -4.35 -7.12
C VAL A 15 -7.70 -3.02 -7.21
N THR A 16 -8.18 -2.13 -8.08
CA THR A 16 -7.64 -0.78 -8.22
C THR A 16 -8.45 0.17 -7.36
N VAL A 17 -7.77 0.86 -6.45
CA VAL A 17 -8.37 1.85 -5.55
C VAL A 17 -7.84 3.24 -5.90
N ASP A 18 -8.65 4.03 -6.60
CA ASP A 18 -8.35 5.43 -6.95
C ASP A 18 -8.58 6.31 -5.72
N ALA A 19 -7.62 6.32 -4.80
CA ALA A 19 -7.74 7.01 -3.52
C ALA A 19 -6.61 8.02 -3.35
N SER A 20 -6.45 8.97 -4.28
CA SER A 20 -5.32 9.93 -4.25
C SER A 20 -5.19 10.67 -2.91
N ASP A 21 -6.29 10.91 -2.20
CA ASP A 21 -6.32 11.74 -0.99
C ASP A 21 -6.64 10.99 0.32
N CYS A 22 -6.81 9.66 0.30
CA CYS A 22 -7.06 8.91 1.53
C CYS A 22 -5.77 8.82 2.39
N ASP A 23 -5.86 9.04 3.68
CA ASP A 23 -4.77 8.85 4.65
C ASP A 23 -5.36 8.51 6.01
N GLN A 24 -4.67 7.69 6.81
CA GLN A 24 -5.15 7.23 8.12
C GLN A 24 -6.50 6.50 8.03
N GLU A 25 -6.67 5.67 7.01
CA GLU A 25 -7.93 4.99 6.73
C GLU A 25 -7.73 3.49 6.55
N THR A 26 -8.74 2.70 6.96
CA THR A 26 -8.82 1.27 6.63
C THR A 26 -9.94 1.04 5.63
N ILE A 27 -9.58 0.56 4.46
CA ILE A 27 -10.50 0.18 3.39
C ILE A 27 -10.84 -1.30 3.54
N LEU A 28 -12.14 -1.61 3.65
CA LEU A 28 -12.64 -2.97 3.56
C LEU A 28 -13.09 -3.24 2.13
N VAL A 29 -12.42 -4.19 1.49
CA VAL A 29 -12.79 -4.68 0.17
C VAL A 29 -13.60 -5.95 0.34
N TYR A 30 -14.77 -5.99 -0.27
CA TYR A 30 -15.61 -7.19 -0.34
C TYR A 30 -15.60 -7.71 -1.77
N VAL A 31 -15.42 -9.02 -1.92
CA VAL A 31 -15.52 -9.72 -3.20
C VAL A 31 -16.57 -10.81 -3.04
N SER A 32 -17.61 -10.77 -3.87
CA SER A 32 -18.72 -11.72 -3.82
C SER A 32 -18.78 -12.55 -5.09
N GLY A 33 -19.36 -13.75 -4.99
CA GLY A 33 -19.61 -14.61 -6.16
C GLY A 33 -18.33 -15.21 -6.74
N LEU A 34 -17.34 -15.48 -5.88
CA LEU A 34 -16.13 -16.20 -6.27
C LEU A 34 -16.51 -17.66 -6.55
N GLN A 35 -16.07 -18.18 -7.69
CA GLN A 35 -16.17 -19.60 -8.03
C GLN A 35 -14.79 -20.13 -8.42
N ASP A 36 -14.48 -21.35 -7.98
CA ASP A 36 -13.30 -22.07 -8.46
C ASP A 36 -13.61 -22.90 -9.72
N ASP A 37 -12.57 -23.52 -10.28
CA ASP A 37 -12.65 -24.33 -11.50
C ASP A 37 -13.33 -25.70 -11.27
N GLN A 38 -13.56 -26.09 -10.01
CA GLN A 38 -14.35 -27.27 -9.65
C GLN A 38 -15.83 -26.94 -9.39
N GLY A 39 -16.22 -25.65 -9.50
CA GLY A 39 -17.59 -25.18 -9.32
C GLY A 39 -17.98 -24.93 -7.86
N ASN A 40 -17.03 -24.92 -6.92
CA ASN A 40 -17.30 -24.48 -5.56
C ASN A 40 -17.44 -22.96 -5.53
N SER A 41 -18.37 -22.45 -4.74
CA SER A 41 -18.60 -21.01 -4.58
C SER A 41 -18.20 -20.52 -3.18
N LEU A 42 -17.54 -19.36 -3.15
CA LEU A 42 -17.37 -18.56 -1.94
C LEU A 42 -18.24 -17.30 -2.07
N ASP A 43 -19.30 -17.26 -1.27
CA ASP A 43 -20.33 -16.21 -1.35
C ASP A 43 -19.77 -14.81 -1.11
N LEU A 44 -18.88 -14.68 -0.13
CA LEU A 44 -18.27 -13.42 0.26
C LEU A 44 -16.86 -13.65 0.83
N ALA A 45 -15.88 -12.98 0.25
CA ALA A 45 -14.55 -12.78 0.79
C ALA A 45 -14.36 -11.31 1.16
N SER A 46 -13.54 -11.03 2.17
CA SER A 46 -13.20 -9.66 2.52
C SER A 46 -11.72 -9.51 2.86
N VAL A 47 -11.12 -8.41 2.43
CA VAL A 47 -9.75 -8.02 2.77
C VAL A 47 -9.76 -6.63 3.38
N ARG A 48 -8.91 -6.41 4.38
CA ARG A 48 -8.66 -5.09 4.98
C ARG A 48 -7.36 -4.53 4.43
N TYR A 49 -7.41 -3.30 3.97
CA TYR A 49 -6.26 -2.56 3.45
C TYR A 49 -6.14 -1.25 4.21
N GLY A 50 -5.07 -1.10 4.98
CA GLY A 50 -4.74 0.16 5.63
C GLY A 50 -3.99 1.08 4.66
N LYS A 51 -4.48 2.31 4.49
CA LYS A 51 -3.77 3.37 3.78
C LYS A 51 -3.25 4.39 4.78
N LEU A 52 -1.93 4.40 4.94
CA LEU A 52 -1.21 5.34 5.79
C LEU A 52 -0.02 5.89 5.01
N ILE A 53 -0.09 7.17 4.65
CA ILE A 53 0.98 7.84 3.92
C ILE A 53 2.21 7.89 4.81
N ALA A 54 3.37 7.57 4.22
CA ALA A 54 4.67 7.62 4.88
C ALA A 54 4.93 6.58 6.00
N ASP A 55 4.04 5.59 6.18
CA ASP A 55 4.36 4.35 6.90
C ASP A 55 5.09 3.40 5.94
N VAL A 56 6.42 3.53 5.91
CA VAL A 56 7.26 2.85 4.94
C VAL A 56 7.69 1.46 5.43
N ASN A 57 7.51 1.17 6.74
CA ASN A 57 7.79 -0.13 7.34
C ASN A 57 6.54 -1.01 7.55
N ALA A 58 5.33 -0.50 7.33
CA ALA A 58 4.02 -1.18 7.50
C ALA A 58 3.71 -1.56 8.95
N ASP A 59 4.10 -0.73 9.93
CA ASP A 59 3.76 -0.97 11.34
C ASP A 59 2.47 -0.26 11.79
N GLY A 60 1.85 0.51 10.91
CA GLY A 60 0.61 1.25 11.16
C GLY A 60 0.79 2.57 11.89
N VAL A 61 2.03 3.03 12.10
CA VAL A 61 2.35 4.27 12.81
C VAL A 61 3.53 5.01 12.17
N VAL A 62 3.30 6.21 11.64
CA VAL A 62 4.40 7.02 11.09
C VAL A 62 5.26 7.59 12.20
N ASN A 63 6.47 7.06 12.36
CA ASN A 63 7.35 7.37 13.49
C ASN A 63 8.83 7.54 13.08
N PHE A 64 9.74 7.43 14.04
CA PHE A 64 11.18 7.60 13.78
C PHE A 64 11.80 6.43 13.00
N ALA A 65 11.18 5.25 13.04
CA ALA A 65 11.59 4.09 12.25
C ALA A 65 11.47 4.38 10.76
N ASP A 66 10.37 5.00 10.31
CA ASP A 66 10.17 5.39 8.90
C ASP A 66 11.22 6.40 8.44
N VAL A 67 11.49 7.40 9.29
CA VAL A 67 12.55 8.38 9.05
C VAL A 67 13.92 7.70 8.92
N GLY A 68 14.17 6.68 9.74
CA GLY A 68 15.40 5.88 9.68
C GLY A 68 15.52 5.08 8.38
N ALA A 69 14.43 4.43 7.96
CA ALA A 69 14.36 3.63 6.75
C ALA A 69 14.65 4.48 5.50
N VAL A 70 13.95 5.60 5.30
CA VAL A 70 14.19 6.50 4.15
C VAL A 70 15.61 7.08 4.17
N ARG A 71 16.17 7.36 5.36
CA ARG A 71 17.55 7.84 5.48
C ARG A 71 18.60 6.79 5.11
N ALA A 72 18.35 5.52 5.39
CA ALA A 72 19.29 4.44 5.10
C ALA A 72 19.50 4.24 3.60
N ASP A 73 18.43 4.42 2.82
CA ASP A 73 18.42 4.18 1.37
C ASP A 73 18.44 5.49 0.55
N ARG A 74 18.74 6.62 1.19
CA ARG A 74 18.81 7.91 0.50
C ARG A 74 19.82 7.84 -0.66
N THR A 75 19.48 8.49 -1.77
CA THR A 75 20.20 8.51 -3.05
C THR A 75 20.16 7.20 -3.85
N GLN A 76 19.38 6.21 -3.43
CA GLN A 76 19.11 5.04 -4.24
C GLN A 76 17.98 5.31 -5.24
N ALA A 77 18.11 4.77 -6.45
CA ALA A 77 17.00 4.69 -7.38
C ALA A 77 15.95 3.70 -6.85
N THR A 78 14.68 3.95 -7.18
CA THR A 78 13.57 3.10 -6.80
C THR A 78 13.66 1.73 -7.45
N ASN A 79 13.45 0.69 -6.66
CA ASN A 79 13.50 -0.72 -7.03
C ASN A 79 12.55 -1.55 -6.14
N GLN A 80 12.49 -2.86 -6.40
CA GLN A 80 11.57 -3.76 -5.70
C GLN A 80 11.77 -3.85 -4.18
N ASN A 81 12.95 -3.49 -3.66
CA ASN A 81 13.25 -3.55 -2.24
C ASN A 81 12.96 -2.24 -1.50
N ASN A 82 12.96 -1.10 -2.20
CA ASN A 82 12.85 0.23 -1.60
C ASN A 82 11.70 1.07 -2.13
N PHE A 83 10.81 0.54 -2.97
CA PHE A 83 9.66 1.27 -3.53
C PHE A 83 8.75 1.91 -2.47
N ARG A 84 8.71 1.37 -1.25
CA ARG A 84 7.96 1.96 -0.14
C ARG A 84 8.62 3.22 0.44
N LEU A 85 9.91 3.40 0.20
CA LEU A 85 10.71 4.54 0.67
C LEU A 85 10.63 5.74 -0.29
N ASP A 86 10.25 5.51 -1.55
CA ASP A 86 9.93 6.53 -2.56
C ASP A 86 8.47 6.93 -2.41
N VAL A 87 8.23 7.82 -1.44
CA VAL A 87 6.88 8.19 -0.98
C VAL A 87 6.18 9.11 -1.98
N ASN A 88 6.94 9.93 -2.73
CA ASN A 88 6.37 10.77 -3.79
C ASN A 88 6.30 10.06 -5.16
N ALA A 89 6.80 8.83 -5.27
CA ALA A 89 6.84 8.02 -6.47
C ALA A 89 7.55 8.71 -7.65
N ASP A 90 8.62 9.47 -7.38
CA ASP A 90 9.40 10.20 -8.39
C ASP A 90 10.51 9.35 -9.03
N GLY A 91 10.72 8.13 -8.53
CA GLY A 91 11.71 7.19 -9.03
C GLY A 91 13.05 7.22 -8.27
N GLY A 92 13.19 8.01 -7.21
CA GLY A 92 14.37 7.97 -6.35
C GLY A 92 14.13 8.33 -4.90
N VAL A 93 14.69 7.55 -3.99
CA VAL A 93 14.58 7.78 -2.53
C VAL A 93 15.47 8.94 -2.12
N ASN A 94 14.87 10.07 -1.77
CA ASN A 94 15.57 11.34 -1.65
C ASN A 94 15.01 12.26 -0.53
N THR A 95 15.29 13.56 -0.62
CA THR A 95 14.97 14.52 0.45
C THR A 95 13.47 14.86 0.50
N PRO A 96 12.79 15.09 -0.63
CA PRO A 96 11.32 15.07 -0.72
C PRO A 96 10.63 13.96 0.07
N ASP A 97 11.02 12.69 -0.08
CA ASP A 97 10.40 11.58 0.66
C ASP A 97 10.52 11.76 2.17
N LEU A 98 11.73 12.11 2.61
CA LEU A 98 12.03 12.36 4.01
C LEU A 98 11.22 13.56 4.56
N ALA A 99 10.91 14.56 3.73
CA ALA A 99 10.05 15.67 4.11
C ALA A 99 8.61 15.21 4.31
N ILE A 100 8.09 14.35 3.41
CA ILE A 100 6.74 13.78 3.52
C ILE A 100 6.63 12.93 4.79
N VAL A 101 7.60 12.05 5.07
CA VAL A 101 7.59 11.24 6.30
C VAL A 101 7.58 12.11 7.55
N ARG A 102 8.36 13.20 7.57
CA ARG A 102 8.38 14.12 8.72
C ARG A 102 7.07 14.88 8.90
N GLN A 103 6.41 15.24 7.81
CA GLN A 103 5.14 15.97 7.83
C GLN A 103 3.99 15.10 8.37
N ASN A 104 4.02 13.80 8.10
CA ASN A 104 2.99 12.84 8.52
C ASN A 104 3.31 12.14 9.86
N ARG A 105 4.33 12.58 10.62
CA ARG A 105 4.67 11.96 11.90
C ARG A 105 3.46 11.97 12.85
N ARG A 106 3.25 10.84 13.54
CA ARG A 106 2.11 10.55 14.43
C ARG A 106 0.79 10.25 13.72
N HIS A 107 0.76 10.21 12.39
CA HIS A 107 -0.36 9.60 11.70
C HIS A 107 -0.36 8.10 12.02
N THR A 108 -1.56 7.56 12.22
CA THR A 108 -1.75 6.15 12.59
C THR A 108 -2.93 5.56 11.83
N LEU A 109 -2.89 4.26 11.60
CA LEU A 109 -4.10 3.55 11.21
C LEU A 109 -5.07 3.45 12.41
N PRO A 110 -6.39 3.58 12.18
CA PRO A 110 -7.41 3.39 13.21
C PRO A 110 -7.47 1.98 13.80
#